data_AF-A0A1W9M9D7-F1
#
_entry.id   AF-A0A1W9M9D7-F1
#
_cell.length_a   1.000
_cell.length_b   1.000
_cell.length_c   1.000
_cell.angle_alpha   90.00
_cell.angle_beta   90.00
_cell.angle_gamma   90.00
#
_symmetry.space_group_name_H-M   'P 1'
#
loop_
_entity.id
_entity.type
_entity.pdbx_description
1 polymer ?
#
loop_
_entity_poly.entity_id
_entity_poly.type
_entity_poly.pdbx_seq_one_letter_code
_entity_poly.pdbx_strand_id
1 'polypeptide(L)'
;MNKKVFRRTRKGFLQFVIALVIMAMLPSLAEAQPTIQSVSPSSANAGETVTVTITLQGDIPPADATPNSVKIGTLVGTNITWNGSVVMAAFSIPASEAAGTKDVTVEFPAPTQPITVTKTGGFEVLSGSSGGTGSLKVTLSPSDAVNAGAKWQVDGGSWQVSETTVSDLSAGTHTVSFSTVSGWTAPSGKSVTITNGQTASLTGTYTQGTTQQNLSYSIADTGQTKCYGDSTEMSCPSSGADFYGQDAQYLGNQPSYTLSSDGKTVVDNVTKLTWMKGPNTTLASPVSTDKKTYTAAQAWVTTVNSMNYGGFGDWRLPTIKELYSLIQFNGTDPSTFTGTDTSGLTPFIDK
;
A
#
# COMPACT_ATOMS: atom_id res chain seq x y z
N MET A 1 97.11 -9.37 -5.41
CA MET A 1 95.89 -10.21 -5.65
C MET A 1 94.75 -9.70 -4.78
N ASN A 2 93.53 -9.70 -5.30
CA ASN A 2 92.34 -9.08 -4.69
C ASN A 2 91.80 -9.85 -3.47
N LYS A 3 91.22 -9.14 -2.49
CA LYS A 3 89.94 -9.53 -1.83
C LYS A 3 89.09 -8.28 -1.47
N LYS A 4 87.78 -8.38 -1.78
CA LYS A 4 86.66 -7.47 -1.42
C LYS A 4 86.09 -7.93 -0.03
N VAL A 5 85.18 -7.25 0.72
CA VAL A 5 84.36 -6.03 0.53
C VAL A 5 83.94 -5.39 1.90
N PHE A 6 83.31 -4.21 1.82
CA PHE A 6 82.65 -3.32 2.82
C PHE A 6 81.88 -3.89 4.05
N ARG A 7 81.41 -3.11 5.06
CA ARG A 7 81.89 -1.89 5.81
C ARG A 7 80.79 -1.40 6.80
N ARG A 8 81.13 -1.13 8.06
CA ARG A 8 80.39 -0.32 9.07
C ARG A 8 81.35 -0.09 10.27
N THR A 9 81.30 0.94 11.13
CA THR A 9 80.45 2.15 11.29
C THR A 9 81.33 3.28 11.92
N ARG A 10 80.78 4.46 12.28
CA ARG A 10 81.43 5.41 13.23
C ARG A 10 80.42 5.98 14.25
N LYS A 11 80.84 6.04 15.53
CA LYS A 11 80.17 6.75 16.63
C LYS A 11 80.85 8.10 16.89
N GLY A 12 80.11 9.05 17.48
CA GLY A 12 80.67 10.05 18.42
C GLY A 12 81.22 11.35 17.83
N PHE A 13 80.35 12.31 17.50
CA PHE A 13 80.65 13.75 17.57
C PHE A 13 79.38 14.63 17.60
N LEU A 14 78.41 14.34 18.48
CA LEU A 14 77.19 15.17 18.60
C LEU A 14 76.54 15.14 20.00
N GLN A 15 77.34 15.32 21.04
CA GLN A 15 76.86 15.59 22.40
C GLN A 15 77.65 16.77 22.94
N PHE A 16 77.11 18.00 22.77
CA PHE A 16 77.27 19.17 23.67
C PHE A 16 76.55 20.44 23.17
N VAL A 17 76.08 20.50 21.91
CA VAL A 17 75.37 21.68 21.36
C VAL A 17 73.83 21.54 21.43
N ILE A 18 73.29 20.32 21.58
CA ILE A 18 71.84 20.05 21.67
C ILE A 18 71.32 20.19 23.11
N ALA A 19 71.70 21.26 23.80
CA ALA A 19 71.26 21.58 25.16
C ALA A 19 70.56 22.94 25.31
N LEU A 20 70.73 23.85 24.33
CA LEU A 20 70.11 25.19 24.36
C LEU A 20 69.08 25.46 23.24
N VAL A 21 68.93 24.55 22.27
CA VAL A 21 67.99 24.71 21.13
C VAL A 21 66.73 23.84 21.27
N ILE A 22 66.71 22.92 22.24
CA ILE A 22 65.57 22.00 22.47
C ILE A 22 64.51 22.55 23.44
N MET A 23 64.66 23.80 23.89
CA MET A 23 63.68 24.47 24.78
C MET A 23 62.60 25.28 24.02
N ALA A 24 62.48 25.10 22.69
CA ALA A 24 61.60 25.88 21.82
C ALA A 24 60.67 25.06 20.90
N MET A 25 60.65 23.73 21.01
CA MET A 25 59.73 22.84 20.28
C MET A 25 59.31 21.60 21.08
N LEU A 26 58.87 21.81 22.33
CA LEU A 26 57.79 20.94 22.81
C LEU A 26 56.53 21.39 22.07
N PRO A 27 55.83 20.51 21.31
CA PRO A 27 54.46 20.82 20.97
C PRO A 27 53.72 21.02 22.29
N SER A 28 52.88 22.06 22.36
CA SER A 28 51.94 22.18 23.47
C SER A 28 51.21 20.84 23.59
N LEU A 29 51.33 20.19 24.75
CA LEU A 29 50.40 19.16 25.15
C LEU A 29 49.07 19.87 25.39
N ALA A 30 48.35 20.15 24.31
CA ALA A 30 46.99 20.61 24.36
C ALA A 30 46.18 19.47 24.96
N GLU A 31 45.95 19.54 26.27
CA GLU A 31 45.07 18.65 27.01
C GLU A 31 43.75 18.57 26.24
N ALA A 32 43.37 17.35 25.86
CA ALA A 32 42.32 17.10 24.89
C ALA A 32 40.99 17.51 25.51
N GLN A 33 40.54 18.74 25.25
CA GLN A 33 39.40 19.36 25.93
C GLN A 33 38.17 18.44 25.99
N PRO A 34 37.37 18.50 27.08
CA PRO A 34 36.19 17.66 27.21
C PRO A 34 35.22 17.92 26.05
N THR A 35 34.65 16.85 25.49
CA THR A 35 33.65 16.92 24.42
C THR A 35 32.53 15.91 24.66
N ILE A 36 31.33 16.22 24.13
CA ILE A 36 30.21 15.25 24.13
C ILE A 36 30.38 14.31 22.93
N GLN A 37 30.67 13.04 23.21
CA GLN A 37 30.72 11.98 22.22
C GLN A 37 29.32 11.72 21.65
N SER A 38 28.35 11.42 22.50
CA SER A 38 26.98 11.04 22.10
C SER A 38 25.90 11.60 23.02
N VAL A 39 24.68 11.68 22.49
CA VAL A 39 23.44 12.06 23.16
C VAL A 39 22.39 11.03 22.76
N SER A 40 21.72 10.40 23.72
CA SER A 40 20.76 9.31 23.46
C SER A 40 19.58 9.34 24.44
N PRO A 41 18.31 9.39 23.98
CA PRO A 41 17.94 9.61 22.57
C PRO A 41 18.41 10.98 22.07
N SER A 42 18.60 11.11 20.77
CA SER A 42 19.00 12.37 20.13
C SER A 42 17.81 13.23 19.68
N SER A 43 16.58 12.81 19.98
CA SER A 43 15.35 13.56 19.69
C SER A 43 14.19 13.15 20.59
N ALA A 44 13.18 14.01 20.69
CA ALA A 44 11.87 13.74 21.32
C ALA A 44 10.82 14.75 20.82
N ASN A 45 9.54 14.48 21.03
CA ASN A 45 8.47 15.40 20.61
C ASN A 45 8.27 16.54 21.61
N ALA A 46 7.85 17.71 21.12
CA ALA A 46 7.33 18.76 21.98
C ALA A 46 6.10 18.25 22.79
N GLY A 47 6.06 18.52 24.10
CA GLY A 47 5.02 18.02 25.00
C GLY A 47 5.36 16.74 25.76
N GLU A 48 6.48 16.07 25.44
CA GLU A 48 6.92 14.85 26.13
C GLU A 48 7.89 15.11 27.28
N THR A 49 8.05 14.13 28.16
CA THR A 49 9.17 14.06 29.11
C THR A 49 10.13 12.96 28.69
N VAL A 50 11.42 13.28 28.60
CA VAL A 50 12.47 12.38 28.09
C VAL A 50 13.67 12.37 29.03
N THR A 51 14.22 11.18 29.30
CA THR A 51 15.50 11.03 30.00
C THR A 51 16.60 10.87 28.96
N VAL A 52 17.56 11.80 28.96
CA VAL A 52 18.65 11.86 28.00
C VAL A 52 19.96 11.43 28.65
N THR A 53 20.68 10.56 27.97
CA THR A 53 22.01 10.03 28.33
C THR A 53 23.06 10.73 27.47
N ILE A 54 24.07 11.32 28.08
CA ILE A 54 25.11 12.12 27.44
C ILE A 54 26.47 11.52 27.81
N THR A 55 27.22 11.03 26.81
CA THR A 55 28.55 10.44 27.03
C THR A 55 29.63 11.48 26.75
N LEU A 56 30.51 11.73 27.71
CA LEU A 56 31.65 12.63 27.60
C LEU A 56 32.95 11.87 27.27
N GLN A 57 33.84 12.52 26.54
CA GLN A 57 35.17 12.01 26.17
C GLN A 57 36.22 13.13 26.20
N GLY A 58 37.50 12.76 26.25
CA GLY A 58 38.62 13.70 26.40
C GLY A 58 39.02 13.87 27.86
N ASP A 59 39.54 15.03 28.20
CA ASP A 59 39.91 15.47 29.54
C ASP A 59 38.66 15.89 30.32
N ILE A 60 37.90 14.88 30.74
CA ILE A 60 36.62 15.04 31.42
C ILE A 60 36.80 15.22 32.93
N PRO A 61 35.90 15.96 33.61
CA PRO A 61 35.94 16.09 35.07
C PRO A 61 35.95 14.73 35.78
N PRO A 62 36.55 14.62 36.97
CA PRO A 62 36.64 13.35 37.69
C PRO A 62 35.26 12.85 38.15
N ALA A 63 35.19 11.57 38.53
CA ALA A 63 33.93 10.89 38.87
C ALA A 63 33.21 11.45 40.12
N ASP A 64 33.94 12.18 40.98
CA ASP A 64 33.43 12.86 42.17
C ASP A 64 32.95 14.30 41.91
N ALA A 65 33.21 14.87 40.73
CA ALA A 65 32.63 16.15 40.30
C ALA A 65 31.13 15.99 40.00
N THR A 66 30.31 16.97 40.40
CA THR A 66 28.86 16.95 40.14
C THR A 66 28.49 18.02 39.10
N PRO A 67 27.90 17.66 37.94
CA PRO A 67 27.36 18.66 37.02
C PRO A 67 26.26 19.46 37.72
N ASN A 68 26.32 20.79 37.65
CA ASN A 68 25.34 21.68 38.27
C ASN A 68 24.20 22.06 37.31
N SER A 69 24.38 21.87 36.01
CA SER A 69 23.43 22.24 34.96
C SER A 69 23.62 21.37 33.73
N VAL A 70 22.51 20.89 33.17
CA VAL A 70 22.46 20.22 31.86
C VAL A 70 21.32 20.87 31.08
N LYS A 71 21.55 21.24 29.82
CA LYS A 71 20.59 21.99 29.00
C LYS A 71 20.44 21.41 27.60
N ILE A 72 19.23 21.56 27.04
CA ILE A 72 18.90 21.36 25.63
C ILE A 72 18.34 22.69 25.12
N GLY A 73 19.18 23.51 24.48
CA GLY A 73 18.86 24.90 24.17
C GLY A 73 18.56 25.70 25.44
N THR A 74 17.31 26.15 25.57
CA THR A 74 16.78 26.86 26.75
C THR A 74 16.23 25.92 27.83
N LEU A 75 15.98 24.64 27.52
CA LEU A 75 15.41 23.67 28.45
C LEU A 75 16.44 23.26 29.49
N VAL A 76 16.04 23.22 30.77
CA VAL A 76 16.91 22.84 31.90
C VAL A 76 16.57 21.42 32.35
N GLY A 77 17.57 20.56 32.44
CA GLY A 77 17.46 19.19 32.89
C GLY A 77 17.31 19.07 34.41
N THR A 78 16.59 18.03 34.83
CA THR A 78 16.36 17.66 36.23
C THR A 78 16.89 16.24 36.48
N ASN A 79 16.92 15.80 37.75
CA ASN A 79 17.39 14.45 38.12
C ASN A 79 18.78 14.11 37.53
N ILE A 80 19.69 15.10 37.55
CA ILE A 80 21.03 14.98 36.95
C ILE A 80 21.86 13.96 37.73
N THR A 81 22.40 12.96 37.04
CA THR A 81 23.35 11.98 37.59
C THR A 81 24.63 11.94 36.76
N TRP A 82 25.75 11.62 37.40
CA TRP A 82 27.08 11.50 36.78
C TRP A 82 27.80 10.28 37.36
N ASN A 83 28.62 9.60 36.55
CA ASN A 83 29.37 8.41 36.95
C ASN A 83 30.85 8.40 36.51
N GLY A 84 31.40 9.56 36.12
CA GLY A 84 32.77 9.67 35.60
C GLY A 84 32.92 9.56 34.08
N SER A 85 31.85 9.28 33.32
CA SER A 85 31.86 9.38 31.84
C SER A 85 30.49 9.69 31.24
N VAL A 86 29.40 9.29 31.91
CA VAL A 86 28.03 9.47 31.44
C VAL A 86 27.27 10.40 32.39
N VAL A 87 26.63 11.42 31.82
CA VAL A 87 25.59 12.23 32.48
C VAL A 87 24.23 11.69 32.06
N MET A 88 23.28 11.57 32.99
CA MET A 88 21.86 11.42 32.66
C MET A 88 21.06 12.60 33.22
N ALA A 89 20.06 13.09 32.48
CA ALA A 89 19.14 14.13 32.95
C ALA A 89 17.75 13.96 32.33
N ALA A 90 16.71 14.29 33.09
CA ALA A 90 15.32 14.27 32.66
C ALA A 90 14.85 15.67 32.24
N PHE A 91 14.26 15.77 31.05
CA PHE A 91 13.75 17.01 30.45
C PHE A 91 12.25 16.88 30.22
N SER A 92 11.47 17.87 30.63
CA SER A 92 10.10 18.05 30.17
C SER A 92 10.09 19.11 29.08
N ILE A 93 9.75 18.72 27.85
CA ILE A 93 9.73 19.60 26.69
C ILE A 93 8.34 20.23 26.60
N PRO A 94 8.17 21.56 26.69
CA PRO A 94 6.87 22.19 26.52
C PRO A 94 6.27 21.90 25.15
N ALA A 95 4.95 21.73 25.05
CA ALA A 95 4.25 21.57 23.76
C ALA A 95 4.35 22.82 22.86
N SER A 96 4.78 23.96 23.42
CA SER A 96 5.09 25.21 22.72
C SER A 96 6.57 25.36 22.32
N GLU A 97 7.43 24.38 22.62
CA GLU A 97 8.84 24.44 22.25
C GLU A 97 8.99 24.37 20.73
N ALA A 98 9.75 25.31 20.16
CA ALA A 98 9.93 25.39 18.72
C ALA A 98 10.72 24.18 18.21
N ALA A 99 10.16 23.46 17.24
CA ALA A 99 10.82 22.32 16.61
C ALA A 99 12.15 22.70 15.91
N GLY A 100 13.04 21.74 15.79
CA GLY A 100 14.37 21.89 15.18
C GLY A 100 15.51 21.48 16.12
N THR A 101 16.74 21.61 15.61
CA THR A 101 17.95 21.25 16.34
C THR A 101 18.26 22.23 17.47
N LYS A 102 18.77 21.69 18.58
CA LYS A 102 19.13 22.38 19.82
C LYS A 102 20.52 21.95 20.26
N ASP A 103 21.25 22.89 20.85
CA ASP A 103 22.57 22.62 21.44
C ASP A 103 22.41 21.90 22.78
N VAL A 104 23.25 20.91 23.03
CA VAL A 104 23.29 20.18 24.30
C VAL A 104 24.49 20.66 25.09
N THR A 105 24.27 21.12 26.32
CA THR A 105 25.31 21.67 27.18
C THR A 105 25.33 20.98 28.54
N VAL A 106 26.51 20.56 28.99
CA VAL A 106 26.78 20.08 30.34
C VAL A 106 27.71 21.08 31.02
N GLU A 107 27.37 21.50 32.24
CA GLU A 107 28.15 22.44 33.03
C GLU A 107 28.58 21.80 34.36
N PHE A 108 29.87 21.90 34.68
CA PHE A 108 30.44 21.49 35.96
C PHE A 108 30.96 22.72 36.70
N PRO A 109 30.69 22.85 38.01
CA PRO A 109 31.23 23.93 38.82
C PRO A 109 32.75 23.74 38.99
N ALA A 110 33.52 24.85 38.92
CA ALA A 110 34.92 24.85 39.30
C ALA A 110 35.30 26.16 40.04
N PRO A 111 36.42 26.19 40.80
CA PRO A 111 36.72 27.31 41.70
C PRO A 111 36.98 28.66 41.03
N THR A 112 37.35 28.66 39.75
CA THR A 112 37.71 29.87 38.98
C THR A 112 36.72 30.16 37.85
N GLN A 113 36.33 29.16 37.06
CA GLN A 113 35.36 29.28 35.97
C GLN A 113 34.69 27.91 35.72
N PRO A 114 33.36 27.83 35.56
CA PRO A 114 32.68 26.58 35.23
C PRO A 114 33.23 25.92 33.95
N ILE A 115 33.32 24.60 33.96
CA ILE A 115 33.69 23.80 32.78
C ILE A 115 32.40 23.54 32.00
N THR A 116 32.30 24.12 30.81
CA THR A 116 31.12 24.00 29.93
C THR A 116 31.46 23.14 28.72
N VAL A 117 30.75 22.03 28.57
CA VAL A 117 30.90 21.09 27.45
C VAL A 117 29.65 21.17 26.57
N THR A 118 29.82 21.62 25.31
CA THR A 118 28.69 21.84 24.39
C THR A 118 28.79 20.95 23.14
N LYS A 119 27.65 20.44 22.68
CA LYS A 119 27.44 19.81 21.37
C LYS A 119 26.42 20.60 20.58
N THR A 120 26.87 21.35 19.57
CA THR A 120 25.99 22.10 18.69
C THR A 120 25.08 21.16 17.90
N GLY A 121 23.78 21.45 17.89
CA GLY A 121 22.75 20.59 17.27
C GLY A 121 22.70 19.16 17.84
N GLY A 122 23.10 18.95 19.11
CA GLY A 122 23.20 17.64 19.73
C GLY A 122 21.87 16.93 20.02
N PHE A 123 20.73 17.63 19.90
CA PHE A 123 19.39 17.09 20.12
C PHE A 123 18.37 17.76 19.17
N GLU A 124 17.39 17.02 18.67
CA GLU A 124 16.32 17.54 17.81
C GLU A 124 14.97 17.51 18.53
N VAL A 125 14.34 18.68 18.70
CA VAL A 125 12.95 18.76 19.14
C VAL A 125 12.07 18.54 17.92
N LEU A 126 11.33 17.44 17.90
CA LEU A 126 10.36 17.14 16.86
C LEU A 126 9.06 17.93 17.13
N SER A 127 8.37 18.32 16.06
CA SER A 127 7.05 18.95 16.15
C SER A 127 6.06 18.01 16.85
N GLY A 128 5.82 18.25 18.14
CA GLY A 128 4.80 17.55 18.88
C GLY A 128 3.39 17.96 18.45
N SER A 129 2.42 17.11 18.74
CA SER A 129 1.00 17.45 18.64
C SER A 129 0.68 18.59 19.62
N SER A 130 0.70 19.83 19.13
CA SER A 130 0.31 21.00 19.94
C SER A 130 -1.11 20.79 20.48
N GLY A 131 -1.33 21.00 21.78
CA GLY A 131 -2.61 20.73 22.46
C GLY A 131 -3.77 21.68 22.12
N GLY A 132 -3.96 22.02 20.85
CA GLY A 132 -5.17 22.62 20.32
C GLY A 132 -5.99 21.60 19.54
N THR A 133 -7.26 21.92 19.28
CA THR A 133 -8.17 21.04 18.54
C THR A 133 -8.33 21.49 17.08
N GLY A 134 -8.65 20.53 16.22
CA GLY A 134 -9.10 20.76 14.85
C GLY A 134 -10.41 20.01 14.59
N SER A 135 -10.72 19.83 13.32
CA SER A 135 -11.91 19.08 12.89
C SER A 135 -11.61 18.18 11.69
N LEU A 136 -12.47 17.20 11.47
CA LEU A 136 -12.39 16.25 10.36
C LEU A 136 -13.73 16.15 9.65
N LYS A 137 -13.73 16.31 8.33
CA LYS A 137 -14.88 16.03 7.46
C LYS A 137 -14.55 14.84 6.55
N VAL A 138 -15.47 13.88 6.44
CA VAL A 138 -15.26 12.70 5.57
C VAL A 138 -16.38 12.55 4.54
N THR A 139 -15.98 12.52 3.27
CA THR A 139 -16.83 12.24 2.11
C THR A 139 -16.82 10.74 1.83
N LEU A 140 -18.01 10.13 1.71
CA LEU A 140 -18.14 8.73 1.30
C LEU A 140 -18.68 8.65 -0.13
N SER A 141 -18.16 7.70 -0.90
CA SER A 141 -18.47 7.50 -2.33
C SER A 141 -18.48 6.00 -2.67
N PRO A 142 -19.29 5.53 -3.64
CA PRO A 142 -20.31 6.27 -4.40
C PRO A 142 -21.57 6.56 -3.58
N SER A 143 -22.48 7.37 -4.13
CA SER A 143 -23.77 7.70 -3.51
C SER A 143 -24.59 6.47 -3.12
N ASP A 144 -24.49 5.38 -3.88
CA ASP A 144 -25.27 4.17 -3.64
C ASP A 144 -24.78 3.41 -2.40
N ALA A 145 -23.49 3.49 -2.07
CA ALA A 145 -22.96 3.00 -0.80
C ALA A 145 -23.48 3.84 0.38
N VAL A 146 -23.56 5.17 0.20
CA VAL A 146 -24.14 6.09 1.20
C VAL A 146 -25.63 5.80 1.43
N ASN A 147 -26.39 5.62 0.35
CA ASN A 147 -27.81 5.23 0.40
C ASN A 147 -28.02 3.84 1.04
N ALA A 148 -27.08 2.91 0.86
CA ALA A 148 -27.06 1.61 1.52
C ALA A 148 -26.64 1.68 3.02
N GLY A 149 -26.33 2.88 3.54
CA GLY A 149 -26.04 3.10 4.96
C GLY A 149 -24.56 3.16 5.33
N ALA A 150 -23.65 3.42 4.38
CA ALA A 150 -22.23 3.60 4.66
C ALA A 150 -21.96 4.76 5.64
N LYS A 151 -21.09 4.46 6.62
CA LYS A 151 -20.66 5.36 7.69
C LYS A 151 -19.14 5.33 7.86
N TRP A 152 -18.64 6.30 8.62
CA TRP A 152 -17.25 6.40 9.04
C TRP A 152 -17.16 6.76 10.52
N GLN A 153 -16.04 6.48 11.15
CA GLN A 153 -15.76 6.90 12.53
C GLN A 153 -14.28 7.26 12.65
N VAL A 154 -13.94 8.09 13.64
CA VAL A 154 -12.57 8.44 14.00
C VAL A 154 -12.24 7.84 15.37
N ASP A 155 -11.09 7.17 15.48
CA ASP A 155 -10.52 6.53 16.69
C ASP A 155 -11.48 5.63 17.50
N GLY A 156 -12.45 5.00 16.83
CA GLY A 156 -13.45 4.15 17.50
C GLY A 156 -14.58 4.92 18.19
N GLY A 157 -14.73 6.22 17.93
CA GLY A 157 -15.86 7.04 18.36
C GLY A 157 -17.16 6.72 17.62
N SER A 158 -18.15 7.59 17.73
CA SER A 158 -19.48 7.39 17.12
C SER A 158 -19.44 7.36 15.58
N TRP A 159 -20.19 6.41 14.99
CA TRP A 159 -20.40 6.31 13.55
C TRP A 159 -21.17 7.50 12.98
N GLN A 160 -20.53 8.23 12.08
CA GLN A 160 -21.02 9.40 11.37
C GLN A 160 -21.47 9.06 9.95
N VAL A 161 -22.39 9.85 9.39
CA VAL A 161 -22.79 9.76 7.98
C VAL A 161 -21.82 10.55 7.08
N SER A 162 -21.88 10.31 5.78
CA SER A 162 -21.12 11.08 4.77
C SER A 162 -21.31 12.60 4.95
N GLU A 163 -20.28 13.38 4.65
CA GLU A 163 -20.24 14.85 4.75
C GLU A 163 -20.35 15.43 6.18
N THR A 164 -20.47 14.61 7.23
CA THR A 164 -20.43 15.09 8.62
C THR A 164 -19.05 15.68 8.95
N THR A 165 -19.02 16.75 9.76
CA THR A 165 -17.80 17.28 10.36
C THR A 165 -17.77 16.93 11.86
N VAL A 166 -16.71 16.29 12.33
CA VAL A 166 -16.43 16.08 13.76
C VAL A 166 -15.43 17.14 14.23
N SER A 167 -15.80 17.93 15.23
CA SER A 167 -14.94 18.94 15.86
C SER A 167 -14.19 18.39 17.07
N ASP A 168 -13.35 19.23 17.67
CA ASP A 168 -12.73 18.99 18.98
C ASP A 168 -11.80 17.76 19.05
N LEU A 169 -11.35 17.30 17.88
CA LEU A 169 -10.28 16.33 17.74
C LEU A 169 -8.95 17.00 18.09
N SER A 170 -8.11 16.34 18.89
CA SER A 170 -6.73 16.80 19.13
C SER A 170 -5.99 17.06 17.82
N ALA A 171 -5.06 18.01 17.79
CA ALA A 171 -4.07 18.02 16.71
C ALA A 171 -3.19 16.76 16.84
N GLY A 172 -2.76 16.19 15.72
CA GLY A 172 -2.02 14.92 15.69
C GLY A 172 -2.55 13.96 14.63
N THR A 173 -2.13 12.69 14.68
CA THR A 173 -2.57 11.66 13.72
C THR A 173 -3.73 10.86 14.28
N HIS A 174 -4.84 10.86 13.54
CA HIS A 174 -6.09 10.18 13.85
C HIS A 174 -6.35 9.04 12.86
N THR A 175 -7.06 8.00 13.30
CA THR A 175 -7.40 6.83 12.47
C THR A 175 -8.87 6.84 12.10
N VAL A 176 -9.16 6.90 10.80
CA VAL A 176 -10.52 6.82 10.25
C VAL A 176 -10.82 5.39 9.84
N SER A 177 -11.93 4.87 10.35
CA SER A 177 -12.47 3.55 10.02
C SER A 177 -13.80 3.67 9.30
N PHE A 178 -14.11 2.69 8.46
CA PHE A 178 -15.30 2.66 7.61
C PHE A 178 -16.19 1.46 7.97
N SER A 179 -17.50 1.64 7.95
CA SER A 179 -18.46 0.59 8.32
C SER A 179 -18.53 -0.49 7.24
N THR A 180 -18.74 -1.74 7.59
CA THR A 180 -19.16 -2.75 6.61
C THR A 180 -20.61 -2.51 6.17
N VAL A 181 -20.89 -2.66 4.88
CA VAL A 181 -22.22 -2.49 4.29
C VAL A 181 -22.49 -3.68 3.37
N SER A 182 -23.70 -4.24 3.41
CA SER A 182 -24.06 -5.38 2.56
C SER A 182 -23.97 -5.01 1.08
N GLY A 183 -23.30 -5.84 0.27
CA GLY A 183 -23.07 -5.57 -1.15
C GLY A 183 -21.96 -4.55 -1.46
N TRP A 184 -21.18 -4.11 -0.45
CA TRP A 184 -20.08 -3.17 -0.63
C TRP A 184 -18.82 -3.61 0.12
N THR A 185 -17.68 -3.50 -0.55
CA THR A 185 -16.37 -3.64 0.07
C THR A 185 -15.94 -2.28 0.62
N ALA A 186 -15.80 -2.18 1.93
CA ALA A 186 -15.33 -0.96 2.59
C ALA A 186 -13.84 -0.70 2.28
N PRO A 187 -13.41 0.57 2.15
CA PRO A 187 -12.00 0.89 2.06
C PRO A 187 -11.28 0.52 3.36
N SER A 188 -9.97 0.26 3.26
CA SER A 188 -9.11 0.11 4.44
C SER A 188 -9.13 1.37 5.30
N GLY A 189 -8.87 1.20 6.60
CA GLY A 189 -8.73 2.33 7.52
C GLY A 189 -7.61 3.26 7.07
N LYS A 190 -7.83 4.58 7.21
CA LYS A 190 -6.92 5.63 6.75
C LYS A 190 -6.48 6.50 7.91
N SER A 191 -5.19 6.82 7.97
CA SER A 191 -4.69 7.85 8.88
C SER A 191 -4.89 9.25 8.29
N VAL A 192 -5.21 10.21 9.14
CA VAL A 192 -5.32 11.64 8.78
C VAL A 192 -4.66 12.48 9.87
N THR A 193 -3.93 13.53 9.48
CA THR A 193 -3.33 14.47 10.44
C THR A 193 -4.24 15.67 10.62
N ILE A 194 -4.63 15.92 11.86
CA ILE A 194 -5.41 17.09 12.29
C ILE A 194 -4.43 18.19 12.70
N THR A 195 -4.62 19.38 12.15
CA THR A 195 -3.85 20.59 12.51
C THR A 195 -4.73 21.51 13.35
N ASN A 196 -4.16 22.10 14.39
CA ASN A 196 -4.83 23.04 15.28
C ASN A 196 -5.61 24.13 14.50
N GLY A 197 -6.89 24.31 14.80
CA GLY A 197 -7.77 25.29 14.18
C GLY A 197 -8.19 25.01 12.72
N GLN A 198 -7.81 23.87 12.13
CA GLN A 198 -8.14 23.52 10.75
C GLN A 198 -9.14 22.36 10.62
N THR A 199 -9.82 22.29 9.48
CA THR A 199 -10.65 21.14 9.08
C THR A 199 -9.88 20.28 8.07
N ALA A 200 -9.48 19.08 8.48
CA ALA A 200 -8.98 18.07 7.56
C ALA A 200 -10.14 17.46 6.75
N SER A 201 -9.88 17.09 5.50
CA SER A 201 -10.86 16.43 4.62
C SER A 201 -10.32 15.08 4.15
N LEU A 202 -11.17 14.06 4.09
CA LEU A 202 -10.82 12.71 3.65
C LEU A 202 -11.94 12.09 2.80
N THR A 203 -11.59 11.30 1.79
CA THR A 203 -12.56 10.51 1.02
C THR A 203 -12.45 9.00 1.30
N GLY A 204 -13.57 8.37 1.65
CA GLY A 204 -13.73 6.92 1.75
C GLY A 204 -14.48 6.36 0.54
N THR A 205 -13.77 5.67 -0.35
CA THR A 205 -14.35 5.04 -1.54
C THR A 205 -14.66 3.58 -1.28
N TYR A 206 -15.94 3.21 -1.29
CA TYR A 206 -16.40 1.83 -1.29
C TYR A 206 -16.38 1.30 -2.73
N THR A 207 -15.95 0.06 -2.92
CA THR A 207 -16.16 -0.64 -4.20
C THR A 207 -17.38 -1.53 -4.07
N GLN A 208 -18.16 -1.67 -5.14
CA GLN A 208 -19.33 -2.55 -5.12
C GLN A 208 -18.82 -3.97 -4.88
N GLY A 209 -19.22 -4.55 -3.76
CA GLY A 209 -18.88 -5.91 -3.42
C GLY A 209 -19.73 -6.79 -4.30
N THR A 210 -19.10 -7.46 -5.27
CA THR A 210 -19.71 -8.67 -5.82
C THR A 210 -19.81 -9.66 -4.66
N THR A 211 -20.98 -9.70 -4.00
CA THR A 211 -21.41 -10.95 -3.38
C THR A 211 -21.33 -11.97 -4.49
N GLN A 212 -20.29 -12.81 -4.42
CA GLN A 212 -20.22 -14.01 -5.23
C GLN A 212 -21.48 -14.79 -4.87
N GLN A 213 -22.52 -14.68 -5.70
CA GLN A 213 -23.61 -15.61 -5.58
C GLN A 213 -22.96 -16.99 -5.72
N ASN A 214 -23.25 -17.89 -4.78
CA ASN A 214 -23.15 -19.31 -5.04
C ASN A 214 -24.23 -19.64 -6.07
N LEU A 215 -23.96 -19.25 -7.31
CA LEU A 215 -24.71 -19.65 -8.47
C LEU A 215 -24.65 -21.17 -8.50
N SER A 216 -25.80 -21.83 -8.55
CA SER A 216 -25.90 -23.26 -8.76
C SER A 216 -25.49 -23.69 -10.19
N TYR A 217 -24.97 -22.76 -10.98
CA TYR A 217 -24.59 -22.91 -12.38
C TYR A 217 -23.32 -22.10 -12.67
N SER A 218 -22.46 -22.65 -13.53
CA SER A 218 -21.30 -21.94 -14.07
C SER A 218 -21.73 -20.85 -15.05
N ILE A 219 -21.03 -19.72 -15.06
CA ILE A 219 -21.12 -18.72 -16.14
C ILE A 219 -19.95 -18.96 -17.11
N ALA A 220 -20.27 -19.10 -18.40
CA ALA A 220 -19.26 -19.09 -19.47
C ALA A 220 -18.77 -17.67 -19.73
N ASP A 221 -17.48 -17.56 -20.02
CA ASP A 221 -16.84 -16.33 -20.48
C ASP A 221 -17.40 -15.93 -21.87
N THR A 222 -17.52 -14.64 -22.13
CA THR A 222 -18.14 -14.15 -23.37
C THR A 222 -17.23 -14.30 -24.60
N GLY A 223 -15.92 -14.49 -24.39
CA GLY A 223 -14.90 -14.52 -25.44
C GLY A 223 -14.50 -13.14 -25.95
N GLN A 224 -14.97 -12.04 -25.35
CA GLN A 224 -14.45 -10.71 -25.68
C GLN A 224 -13.01 -10.54 -25.19
N THR A 225 -12.13 -10.16 -26.11
CA THR A 225 -10.69 -9.96 -25.87
C THR A 225 -10.21 -8.55 -26.21
N LYS A 226 -11.15 -7.65 -26.54
CA LYS A 226 -10.92 -6.27 -26.98
C LYS A 226 -11.58 -5.30 -26.02
N CYS A 227 -10.92 -4.17 -25.78
CA CYS A 227 -11.48 -3.05 -25.04
C CYS A 227 -11.87 -1.92 -26.01
N TYR A 228 -12.83 -1.11 -25.60
CA TYR A 228 -13.39 -0.02 -26.39
C TYR A 228 -13.44 1.28 -25.56
N GLY A 229 -13.21 2.40 -26.24
CA GLY A 229 -13.58 3.73 -25.73
C GLY A 229 -14.97 4.13 -26.24
N ASP A 230 -15.29 5.43 -26.24
CA ASP A 230 -16.61 5.95 -26.63
C ASP A 230 -17.04 5.63 -28.08
N SER A 231 -16.10 5.29 -28.96
CA SER A 231 -16.38 5.12 -30.40
C SER A 231 -15.48 4.14 -31.16
N THR A 232 -14.35 3.71 -30.59
CA THR A 232 -13.38 2.83 -31.26
C THR A 232 -12.79 1.79 -30.32
N GLU A 233 -12.30 0.70 -30.90
CA GLU A 233 -11.42 -0.26 -30.22
C GLU A 233 -10.14 0.41 -29.71
N MET A 234 -9.63 -0.06 -28.57
CA MET A 234 -8.40 0.41 -27.93
C MET A 234 -7.66 -0.72 -27.20
N SER A 235 -6.39 -0.50 -26.89
CA SER A 235 -5.66 -1.34 -25.94
C SER A 235 -6.33 -1.26 -24.57
N CYS A 236 -6.52 -2.39 -23.90
CA CYS A 236 -7.15 -2.43 -22.58
C CYS A 236 -6.38 -1.58 -21.55
N PRO A 237 -7.05 -0.64 -20.86
CA PRO A 237 -6.38 0.37 -20.03
C PRO A 237 -5.90 -0.20 -18.69
N SER A 238 -4.95 0.48 -18.06
CA SER A 238 -4.46 0.14 -16.71
C SER A 238 -5.50 0.40 -15.62
N SER A 239 -5.37 -0.30 -14.49
CA SER A 239 -6.25 -0.10 -13.32
C SER A 239 -6.28 1.36 -12.86
N GLY A 240 -7.49 1.91 -12.70
CA GLY A 240 -7.74 3.28 -12.28
C GLY A 240 -7.73 4.33 -13.40
N ALA A 241 -7.50 3.94 -14.66
CA ALA A 241 -7.73 4.80 -15.82
C ALA A 241 -9.17 4.72 -16.32
N ASP A 242 -9.59 5.68 -17.14
CA ASP A 242 -10.90 5.67 -17.81
C ASP A 242 -11.06 4.39 -18.66
N PHE A 243 -12.31 3.91 -18.77
CA PHE A 243 -12.68 2.67 -19.46
C PHE A 243 -12.05 1.38 -18.89
N TYR A 244 -11.43 1.42 -17.71
CA TYR A 244 -10.98 0.23 -16.98
C TYR A 244 -12.15 -0.57 -16.40
N GLY A 245 -12.02 -1.90 -16.42
CA GLY A 245 -13.03 -2.84 -15.91
C GLY A 245 -13.96 -3.40 -17.01
N GLN A 246 -13.51 -3.40 -18.26
CA GLN A 246 -14.22 -4.07 -19.36
C GLN A 246 -14.05 -5.60 -19.30
N ASP A 247 -14.98 -6.33 -19.90
CA ASP A 247 -15.04 -7.80 -19.88
C ASP A 247 -13.72 -8.46 -20.33
N ALA A 248 -13.10 -7.93 -21.40
CA ALA A 248 -11.80 -8.35 -21.92
C ALA A 248 -10.60 -8.20 -20.96
N GLN A 249 -10.80 -7.58 -19.79
CA GLN A 249 -9.78 -7.45 -18.74
C GLN A 249 -9.91 -8.51 -17.64
N TYR A 250 -10.93 -9.37 -17.73
CA TYR A 250 -11.18 -10.47 -16.81
C TYR A 250 -11.08 -11.81 -17.54
N LEU A 251 -10.73 -12.86 -16.79
CA LEU A 251 -10.70 -14.22 -17.30
C LEU A 251 -11.79 -15.03 -16.59
N GLY A 252 -12.89 -15.29 -17.28
CA GLY A 252 -13.94 -16.21 -16.87
C GLY A 252 -13.67 -17.65 -17.31
N ASN A 253 -14.71 -18.49 -17.23
CA ASN A 253 -14.65 -19.87 -17.71
C ASN A 253 -14.72 -19.89 -19.25
N GLN A 254 -13.56 -19.92 -19.90
CA GLN A 254 -13.44 -19.95 -21.36
C GLN A 254 -14.32 -21.05 -21.98
N PRO A 255 -15.10 -20.77 -23.05
CA PRO A 255 -15.95 -21.76 -23.69
C PRO A 255 -15.17 -23.01 -24.10
N SER A 256 -15.66 -24.18 -23.68
CA SER A 256 -14.97 -25.45 -23.90
C SER A 256 -16.00 -26.54 -24.19
N TYR A 257 -15.82 -27.23 -25.31
CA TYR A 257 -16.79 -28.18 -25.83
C TYR A 257 -16.14 -29.53 -26.14
N THR A 258 -16.89 -30.62 -26.02
CA THR A 258 -16.42 -31.97 -26.34
C THR A 258 -17.47 -32.72 -27.13
N LEU A 259 -17.14 -33.05 -28.38
CA LEU A 259 -17.99 -33.82 -29.29
C LEU A 259 -18.02 -35.29 -28.89
N SER A 260 -19.21 -35.92 -28.91
CA SER A 260 -19.36 -37.36 -28.69
C SER A 260 -18.71 -38.17 -29.82
N SER A 261 -18.28 -39.40 -29.51
CA SER A 261 -17.65 -40.29 -30.49
C SER A 261 -18.56 -40.69 -31.66
N ASP A 262 -19.88 -40.62 -31.49
CA ASP A 262 -20.88 -40.84 -32.54
C ASP A 262 -21.26 -39.56 -33.30
N GLY A 263 -20.68 -38.41 -32.93
CA GLY A 263 -20.88 -37.11 -33.58
C GLY A 263 -22.24 -36.45 -33.36
N LYS A 264 -23.10 -37.01 -32.50
CA LYS A 264 -24.50 -36.54 -32.31
C LYS A 264 -24.65 -35.46 -31.25
N THR A 265 -23.83 -35.48 -30.21
CA THR A 265 -23.95 -34.59 -29.05
C THR A 265 -22.66 -33.85 -28.74
N VAL A 266 -22.79 -32.71 -28.07
CA VAL A 266 -21.68 -31.85 -27.65
C VAL A 266 -21.85 -31.56 -26.16
N VAL A 267 -20.88 -31.95 -25.34
CA VAL A 267 -20.82 -31.58 -23.92
C VAL A 267 -20.20 -30.20 -23.80
N ASP A 268 -20.89 -29.30 -23.10
CA ASP A 268 -20.33 -28.03 -22.64
C ASP A 268 -19.58 -28.29 -21.31
N ASN A 269 -18.26 -28.11 -21.33
CA ASN A 269 -17.41 -28.37 -20.18
C ASN A 269 -17.51 -27.31 -19.09
N VAL A 270 -18.14 -26.16 -19.35
CA VAL A 270 -18.37 -25.10 -18.35
C VAL A 270 -19.70 -25.33 -17.64
N THR A 271 -20.81 -25.39 -18.37
CA THR A 271 -22.16 -25.55 -17.77
C THR A 271 -22.49 -27.00 -17.41
N LYS A 272 -21.72 -27.97 -17.93
CA LYS A 272 -21.97 -29.42 -17.84
C LYS A 272 -23.25 -29.89 -18.55
N LEU A 273 -23.87 -29.04 -19.36
CA LEU A 273 -24.99 -29.42 -20.22
C LEU A 273 -24.51 -30.22 -21.43
N THR A 274 -25.35 -31.14 -21.89
CA THR A 274 -25.15 -31.85 -23.16
C THR A 274 -26.14 -31.33 -24.18
N TRP A 275 -25.63 -30.97 -25.35
CA TRP A 275 -26.35 -30.36 -26.45
C TRP A 275 -26.44 -31.33 -27.65
N MET A 276 -27.49 -31.23 -28.47
CA MET A 276 -27.48 -31.82 -29.80
C MET A 276 -26.55 -30.99 -30.69
N LYS A 277 -25.77 -31.61 -31.59
CA LYS A 277 -24.79 -30.89 -32.45
C LYS A 277 -25.41 -29.84 -33.40
N GLY A 278 -26.73 -29.80 -33.55
CA GLY A 278 -27.42 -28.75 -34.30
C GLY A 278 -28.93 -28.80 -34.10
N PRO A 279 -29.69 -27.81 -34.64
CA PRO A 279 -31.15 -27.73 -34.55
C PRO A 279 -31.89 -28.76 -35.43
N ASN A 280 -31.24 -29.90 -35.68
CA ASN A 280 -31.56 -30.90 -36.68
C ASN A 280 -33.02 -31.37 -36.58
N THR A 281 -33.76 -31.14 -37.66
CA THR A 281 -35.21 -31.31 -37.76
C THR A 281 -35.65 -32.66 -38.31
N THR A 282 -34.71 -33.42 -38.88
CA THR A 282 -34.94 -34.68 -39.63
C THR A 282 -34.01 -35.81 -39.20
N LEU A 283 -33.04 -35.55 -38.32
CA LEU A 283 -31.95 -36.42 -37.88
C LEU A 283 -30.98 -36.89 -38.98
N ALA A 284 -31.22 -36.56 -40.25
CA ALA A 284 -30.43 -37.03 -41.40
C ALA A 284 -29.15 -36.22 -41.68
N SER A 285 -29.06 -34.96 -41.22
CA SER A 285 -27.88 -34.10 -41.40
C SER A 285 -27.63 -33.26 -40.13
N PRO A 286 -26.39 -33.19 -39.59
CA PRO A 286 -26.10 -32.41 -38.38
C PRO A 286 -26.38 -30.91 -38.56
N VAL A 287 -26.31 -30.41 -39.80
CA VAL A 287 -26.67 -29.04 -40.17
C VAL A 287 -27.88 -29.07 -41.09
N SER A 288 -28.95 -28.41 -40.66
CA SER A 288 -30.16 -28.12 -41.44
C SER A 288 -30.52 -26.65 -41.21
N THR A 289 -30.98 -25.97 -42.26
CA THR A 289 -31.43 -24.56 -42.22
C THR A 289 -32.85 -24.40 -41.69
N ASP A 290 -33.49 -25.48 -41.26
CA ASP A 290 -34.91 -25.50 -40.93
C ASP A 290 -35.20 -24.86 -39.57
N LYS A 291 -36.07 -23.85 -39.59
CA LYS A 291 -36.61 -23.23 -38.37
C LYS A 291 -37.92 -23.94 -37.98
N LYS A 292 -38.05 -24.37 -36.72
CA LYS A 292 -39.33 -24.86 -36.16
C LYS A 292 -40.07 -23.71 -35.46
N THR A 293 -41.40 -23.74 -35.48
CA THR A 293 -42.21 -22.92 -34.56
C THR A 293 -42.02 -23.41 -33.12
N TYR A 294 -42.32 -22.58 -32.12
CA TYR A 294 -42.16 -22.96 -30.71
C TYR A 294 -42.96 -24.23 -30.33
N THR A 295 -44.18 -24.37 -30.85
CA THR A 295 -44.99 -25.60 -30.67
C THR A 295 -44.36 -26.82 -31.34
N ALA A 296 -43.83 -26.66 -32.56
CA ALA A 296 -43.15 -27.76 -33.26
C ALA A 296 -41.81 -28.14 -32.60
N ALA A 297 -41.12 -27.19 -31.97
CA ALA A 297 -39.91 -27.45 -31.20
C ALA A 297 -40.20 -28.23 -29.91
N GLN A 298 -41.30 -27.93 -29.21
CA GLN A 298 -41.76 -28.72 -28.06
C GLN A 298 -42.14 -30.15 -28.47
N ALA A 299 -42.90 -30.30 -29.56
CA ALA A 299 -43.24 -31.63 -30.08
C ALA A 299 -41.99 -32.44 -30.49
N TRP A 300 -40.98 -31.76 -31.04
CA TRP A 300 -39.72 -32.39 -31.45
C TRP A 300 -38.96 -33.02 -30.28
N VAL A 301 -38.95 -32.38 -29.11
CA VAL A 301 -38.35 -32.94 -27.89
C VAL A 301 -38.91 -34.34 -27.58
N THR A 302 -40.23 -34.52 -27.66
CA THR A 302 -40.89 -35.82 -27.43
C THR A 302 -40.40 -36.88 -28.43
N THR A 303 -40.25 -36.50 -29.70
CA THR A 303 -39.72 -37.39 -30.75
C THR A 303 -38.26 -37.78 -30.48
N VAL A 304 -37.39 -36.81 -30.17
CA VAL A 304 -35.96 -37.06 -29.91
C VAL A 304 -35.76 -37.95 -28.67
N ASN A 305 -36.57 -37.75 -27.62
CA ASN A 305 -36.56 -38.59 -26.42
C ASN A 305 -37.02 -40.02 -26.70
N SER A 306 -38.09 -40.24 -27.49
CA SER A 306 -38.56 -41.59 -27.79
C SER A 306 -37.58 -42.42 -28.63
N MET A 307 -36.62 -41.76 -29.30
CA MET A 307 -35.55 -42.40 -30.06
C MET A 307 -34.24 -42.59 -29.27
N ASN A 308 -34.16 -42.15 -28.01
CA ASN A 308 -32.92 -42.10 -27.22
C ASN A 308 -31.74 -41.48 -28.00
N TYR A 309 -31.97 -40.33 -28.65
CA TYR A 309 -30.97 -39.72 -29.52
C TYR A 309 -29.68 -39.39 -28.76
N GLY A 310 -28.53 -39.80 -29.30
CA GLY A 310 -27.23 -39.66 -28.64
C GLY A 310 -27.08 -40.49 -27.35
N GLY A 311 -28.02 -41.40 -27.06
CA GLY A 311 -28.08 -42.15 -25.80
C GLY A 311 -28.94 -41.51 -24.70
N PHE A 312 -29.55 -40.35 -24.97
CA PHE A 312 -30.31 -39.56 -23.98
C PHE A 312 -31.82 -39.56 -24.28
N GLY A 313 -32.63 -39.69 -23.23
CA GLY A 313 -34.10 -39.71 -23.29
C GLY A 313 -34.77 -38.58 -22.49
N ASP A 314 -33.98 -37.61 -22.03
CA ASP A 314 -34.32 -36.49 -21.14
C ASP A 314 -34.03 -35.12 -21.77
N TRP A 315 -33.96 -35.06 -23.11
CA TRP A 315 -33.87 -33.81 -23.85
C TRP A 315 -35.03 -32.86 -23.49
N ARG A 316 -34.73 -31.56 -23.57
CA ARG A 316 -35.66 -30.46 -23.35
C ARG A 316 -35.25 -29.26 -24.21
N LEU A 317 -36.15 -28.29 -24.34
CA LEU A 317 -35.74 -26.97 -24.84
C LEU A 317 -34.85 -26.27 -23.78
N PRO A 318 -33.79 -25.56 -24.21
CA PRO A 318 -32.97 -24.78 -23.31
C PRO A 318 -33.70 -23.52 -22.84
N THR A 319 -33.31 -23.01 -21.67
CA THR A 319 -33.66 -21.67 -21.23
C THR A 319 -32.84 -20.61 -21.97
N ILE A 320 -33.27 -19.35 -21.93
CA ILE A 320 -32.53 -18.24 -22.54
C ILE A 320 -31.10 -18.14 -21.97
N LYS A 321 -30.91 -18.36 -20.66
CA LYS A 321 -29.57 -18.31 -20.03
C LYS A 321 -28.63 -19.39 -20.56
N GLU A 322 -29.16 -20.60 -20.82
CA GLU A 322 -28.38 -21.71 -21.36
C GLU A 322 -28.09 -21.55 -22.85
N LEU A 323 -28.97 -20.88 -23.61
CA LEU A 323 -28.64 -20.46 -24.97
C LEU A 323 -27.55 -19.40 -24.99
N TYR A 324 -27.55 -18.47 -24.03
CA TYR A 324 -26.54 -17.40 -23.95
C TYR A 324 -25.12 -17.93 -23.64
N SER A 325 -24.97 -19.08 -22.95
CA SER A 325 -23.64 -19.67 -22.71
C SER A 325 -22.99 -20.25 -23.97
N LEU A 326 -23.74 -20.40 -25.06
CA LEU A 326 -23.23 -20.84 -26.37
C LEU A 326 -22.73 -19.68 -27.25
N ILE A 327 -22.98 -18.43 -26.85
CA ILE A 327 -22.70 -17.23 -27.67
C ILE A 327 -21.28 -16.74 -27.39
N GLN A 328 -20.47 -16.62 -28.43
CA GLN A 328 -19.20 -15.89 -28.42
C GLN A 328 -19.47 -14.42 -28.79
N PHE A 329 -19.41 -13.52 -27.81
CA PHE A 329 -19.72 -12.09 -27.97
C PHE A 329 -18.60 -11.27 -28.64
N ASN A 330 -17.63 -11.94 -29.26
CA ASN A 330 -16.61 -11.32 -30.13
C ASN A 330 -16.98 -11.35 -31.63
N GLY A 331 -18.17 -11.83 -31.97
CA GLY A 331 -18.74 -11.79 -33.33
C GLY A 331 -19.14 -10.39 -33.80
N THR A 332 -19.53 -10.28 -35.07
CA THR A 332 -19.99 -9.02 -35.69
C THR A 332 -21.51 -9.03 -35.88
N ASP A 333 -22.21 -8.01 -35.37
CA ASP A 333 -23.65 -7.86 -35.60
C ASP A 333 -23.95 -7.48 -37.07
N PRO A 334 -24.67 -8.33 -37.84
CA PRO A 334 -25.05 -8.02 -39.21
C PRO A 334 -26.25 -7.06 -39.32
N SER A 335 -26.86 -6.60 -38.22
CA SER A 335 -28.09 -5.78 -38.26
C SER A 335 -27.98 -4.50 -39.09
N THR A 336 -26.78 -3.93 -39.19
CA THR A 336 -26.46 -2.74 -39.98
C THR A 336 -25.67 -3.05 -41.27
N PHE A 337 -25.39 -4.32 -41.55
CA PHE A 337 -24.64 -4.74 -42.72
C PHE A 337 -25.52 -4.77 -43.97
N THR A 338 -25.21 -3.90 -44.94
CA THR A 338 -25.98 -3.74 -46.18
C THR A 338 -25.42 -4.53 -47.38
N GLY A 339 -24.33 -5.29 -47.17
CA GLY A 339 -23.74 -6.15 -48.19
C GLY A 339 -24.53 -7.43 -48.43
N THR A 340 -24.38 -8.02 -49.62
CA THR A 340 -25.02 -9.30 -49.98
C THR A 340 -24.19 -10.54 -49.62
N ASP A 341 -22.91 -10.35 -49.29
CA ASP A 341 -22.00 -11.42 -48.87
C ASP A 341 -21.60 -11.24 -47.41
N THR A 342 -22.02 -12.17 -46.55
CA THR A 342 -21.69 -12.18 -45.12
C THR A 342 -20.54 -13.14 -44.78
N SER A 343 -19.85 -13.72 -45.77
CA SER A 343 -18.78 -14.71 -45.55
C SER A 343 -17.57 -14.14 -44.82
N GLY A 344 -17.33 -12.82 -44.92
CA GLY A 344 -16.30 -12.10 -44.19
C GLY A 344 -16.69 -11.63 -42.78
N LEU A 345 -17.90 -11.93 -42.30
CA LEU A 345 -18.33 -11.58 -40.93
C LEU A 345 -17.99 -12.70 -39.96
N THR A 346 -17.48 -12.35 -38.77
CA THR A 346 -17.28 -13.30 -37.67
C THR A 346 -18.62 -13.64 -37.03
N PRO A 347 -19.10 -14.90 -37.07
CA PRO A 347 -20.36 -15.27 -36.44
C PRO A 347 -20.23 -15.36 -34.91
N PHE A 348 -21.31 -15.05 -34.19
CA PHE A 348 -21.37 -15.20 -32.73
C PHE A 348 -21.45 -16.66 -32.24
N ILE A 349 -21.61 -17.63 -33.14
CA ILE A 349 -21.65 -19.07 -32.85
C ILE A 349 -20.96 -19.77 -34.02
N ASP A 350 -20.01 -20.66 -33.73
CA ASP A 350 -19.35 -21.49 -34.75
C ASP A 350 -20.29 -22.59 -35.29
N LYS A 351 -20.08 -23.05 -36.53
CA LYS A 351 -21.04 -23.89 -37.29
C LYS A 351 -20.74 -25.40 -37.28
#